data_AF-A0A2U9NQE7-F1
#
_entry.id   AF-A0A2U9NQE7-F1
#
_cell.length_a   1.000
_cell.length_b   1.000
_cell.length_c   1.000
_cell.angle_alpha   90.00
_cell.angle_beta   90.00
_cell.angle_gamma   90.00
#
_symmetry.space_group_name_H-M   'P 1'
#
loop_
_entity.id
_entity.type
_entity.pdbx_description
1 polymer ?
#
loop_
_entity_poly.entity_id
_entity_poly.type
_entity_poly.pdbx_seq_one_letter_code
_entity_poly.pdbx_strand_id
1 'polypeptide(L)' 'MITALTALLVLISLGLVVTVPVALATPGEWESSKGNVTKGFQAWVVLVVAIAALDGITTSI' A
#
# COMPACT_ATOMS: atom_id res chain seq x y z
N MET A 1 14.49 -8.26 -8.31
CA MET A 1 13.06 -7.92 -8.51
C MET A 1 12.34 -7.65 -7.20
N ILE A 2 12.44 -8.53 -6.19
CA ILE A 2 11.82 -8.33 -4.87
C ILE A 2 12.23 -6.98 -4.24
N THR A 3 13.51 -6.59 -4.31
CA THR A 3 14.00 -5.28 -3.79
C THR A 3 13.29 -4.06 -4.40
N ALA A 4 12.94 -4.10 -5.68
CA ALA A 4 12.21 -3.00 -6.33
C ALA A 4 10.74 -2.96 -5.89
N LEU A 5 10.11 -4.13 -5.73
CA LEU A 5 8.74 -4.25 -5.24
C LEU A 5 8.62 -3.81 -3.77
N THR A 6 9.60 -4.17 -2.94
CA THR A 6 9.63 -3.72 -1.53
C THR A 6 9.93 -2.24 -1.42
N ALA A 7 10.78 -1.67 -2.27
CA ALA A 7 10.97 -0.22 -2.34
C ALA A 7 9.66 0.50 -2.70
N LEU A 8 8.91 0.00 -3.69
CA LEU A 8 7.59 0.53 -4.03
C LEU A 8 6.60 0.39 -2.85
N LEU A 9 6.60 -0.75 -2.16
CA LEU A 9 5.77 -0.99 -0.98
C LEU A 9 6.05 0.03 0.13
N VAL A 10 7.32 0.35 0.37
CA VAL A 10 7.72 1.38 1.35
C VAL A 10 7.19 2.75 0.94
N LEU A 11 7.34 3.16 -0.32
CA LEU A 11 6.86 4.45 -0.80
C LEU A 11 5.33 4.58 -0.70
N ILE A 12 4.59 3.55 -1.09
CA ILE A 12 3.13 3.51 -0.94
C ILE A 12 2.74 3.55 0.54
N SER A 13 3.44 2.80 1.40
CA SER A 13 3.17 2.77 2.84
C SER A 13 3.42 4.13 3.48
N LEU A 14 4.49 4.84 3.11
CA LEU A 14 4.76 6.19 3.59
C LEU A 14 3.64 7.15 3.21
N GLY A 15 3.17 7.09 1.95
CA GLY A 15 2.01 7.85 1.50
C GLY A 15 0.78 7.58 2.38
N LEU A 16 0.40 6.31 2.53
CA LEU A 16 -0.77 5.91 3.33
C LEU A 16 -0.65 6.31 4.81
N VAL A 17 0.51 6.10 5.43
CA VAL A 17 0.77 6.45 6.84
C VAL A 17 0.60 7.95 7.09
N VAL A 18 0.92 8.80 6.12
CA VAL A 18 0.72 10.25 6.23
C VAL A 18 -0.72 10.63 5.86
N THR A 19 -1.23 10.20 4.71
CA THR A 19 -2.50 10.70 4.17
C THR A 19 -3.72 10.19 4.92
N VAL A 20 -3.69 8.95 5.43
CA VAL A 20 -4.83 8.35 6.13
C VAL A 20 -5.17 9.10 7.43
N PRO A 21 -4.25 9.30 8.38
CA PRO A 21 -4.58 10.03 9.61
C PRO A 21 -4.95 11.49 9.34
N VAL A 22 -4.36 12.14 8.34
CA VAL A 22 -4.74 13.51 7.94
C VAL A 22 -6.18 13.56 7.42
N ALA A 23 -6.57 12.62 6.54
CA ALA A 23 -7.93 12.54 6.02
C ALA A 23 -8.96 12.18 7.11
N LEU A 24 -8.57 11.37 8.10
CA LEU A 24 -9.43 11.01 9.23
C LEU A 24 -9.57 12.15 10.25
N ALA A 25 -8.55 13.00 10.42
CA ALA A 25 -8.56 14.12 11.35
C ALA A 25 -9.21 15.38 10.77
N THR A 26 -9.25 15.51 9.44
CA THR A 26 -9.80 16.69 8.76
C THR A 26 -11.30 16.50 8.46
N PRO A 27 -12.20 17.36 8.99
CA PRO A 27 -13.65 17.20 8.78
C PRO A 27 -14.04 17.18 7.29
N GLY A 28 -14.77 16.14 6.87
CA GLY A 28 -15.27 15.97 5.50
C GLY A 28 -14.27 15.44 4.48
N GLU A 29 -12.97 15.45 4.78
CA GLU A 29 -11.94 14.93 3.87
C GLU A 29 -12.02 13.42 3.70
N TRP A 30 -12.39 12.70 4.75
CA TRP A 30 -12.59 11.25 4.66
C TRP A 30 -13.68 10.90 3.65
N GLU A 31 -14.85 11.49 3.74
CA GLU A 31 -15.97 11.24 2.81
C GLU A 31 -15.58 11.54 1.36
N SER A 32 -14.85 12.63 1.13
CA SER A 32 -14.37 13.06 -0.19
C SER A 32 -13.30 12.13 -0.77
N SER A 33 -12.34 11.69 0.05
CA SER A 33 -11.14 10.96 -0.40
C SER A 33 -11.20 9.44 -0.22
N LYS A 34 -12.21 8.91 0.49
CA LYS A 34 -12.36 7.48 0.83
C LYS A 34 -12.16 6.54 -0.35
N GLY A 35 -12.70 6.88 -1.52
CA GLY A 35 -12.54 6.08 -2.73
C GLY A 35 -11.08 5.94 -3.18
N ASN A 36 -10.32 7.05 -3.16
CA ASN A 36 -8.91 7.06 -3.53
C ASN A 36 -8.05 6.36 -2.48
N VAL A 37 -8.31 6.60 -1.19
CA VAL A 37 -7.62 5.92 -0.09
C VAL A 37 -7.87 4.41 -0.13
N THR A 38 -9.10 3.98 -0.43
CA THR A 38 -9.45 2.55 -0.58
C THR A 38 -8.72 1.89 -1.75
N LYS A 39 -8.60 2.57 -2.89
CA LYS A 39 -7.75 2.08 -4.00
C LYS A 39 -6.28 1.96 -3.59
N GLY A 40 -5.79 2.91 -2.79
CA GLY A 40 -4.45 2.84 -2.19
C GLY A 40 -4.27 1.58 -1.34
N PHE A 41 -5.25 1.26 -0.47
CA PHE A 41 -5.22 0.01 0.31
C PHE A 41 -5.26 -1.24 -0.56
N GLN A 42 -6.10 -1.27 -1.60
CA GLN A 42 -6.17 -2.40 -2.53
C GLN A 42 -4.82 -2.62 -3.22
N ALA A 43 -4.20 -1.56 -3.75
CA ALA A 43 -2.88 -1.64 -4.37
C ALA A 43 -1.81 -2.13 -3.39
N TRP A 44 -1.85 -1.64 -2.14
CA TRP A 44 -0.94 -2.07 -1.08
C TRP A 44 -1.08 -3.56 -0.76
N VAL A 45 -2.31 -4.08 -0.58
CA VAL A 45 -2.55 -5.51 -0.30
C VAL A 45 -2.09 -6.39 -1.47
N VAL A 46 -2.42 -6.01 -2.71
CA VAL A 46 -1.97 -6.75 -3.91
C VAL A 46 -0.44 -6.83 -3.95
N LEU A 47 0.24 -5.74 -3.62
CA LEU A 47 1.70 -5.70 -3.61
C LEU A 47 2.30 -6.61 -2.54
N VAL A 48 1.72 -6.64 -1.33
CA VAL A 48 2.14 -7.56 -0.25
C VAL A 48 2.00 -9.03 -0.70
N VAL A 49 0.85 -9.39 -1.26
CA VAL A 49 0.60 -10.77 -1.74
C VAL A 49 1.54 -11.14 -2.89
N ALA A 50 1.79 -10.22 -3.83
CA ALA A 50 2.71 -10.45 -4.94
C ALA A 50 4.15 -10.67 -4.46
N ILE A 51 4.62 -9.87 -3.49
CA ILE A 51 5.94 -10.04 -2.89
C ILE A 51 6.05 -11.39 -2.19
N ALA A 52 5.05 -11.76 -1.37
CA ALA A 52 5.04 -13.04 -0.67
C ALA A 52 5.07 -14.24 -1.63
N ALA A 53 4.27 -14.20 -2.70
CA ALA A 53 4.25 -15.25 -3.71
C ALA A 53 5.59 -15.37 -4.44
N LEU A 54 6.19 -14.24 -4.84
CA LEU A 54 7.49 -14.23 -5.50
C LEU A 54 8.60 -14.76 -4.59
N ASP A 55 8.63 -14.32 -3.34
CA ASP A 55 9.62 -14.77 -2.36
C ASP A 55 9.53 -16.28 -2.10
N GLY A 56 8.31 -16.79 -1.94
CA GLY A 56 8.04 -18.22 -1.76
C GLY A 56 8.48 -19.07 -2.96
N ILE A 57 8.21 -18.59 -4.18
CA ILE A 57 8.69 -19.26 -5.41
C ILE A 57 10.22 -19.23 -5.46
N THR A 58 10.85 -18.06 -5.33
CA THR A 58 12.30 -17.90 -5.49
C THR A 58 13.12 -18.62 -4.43
N THR A 59 12.57 -18.83 -3.24
CA THR A 59 13.25 -19.56 -2.16
C THR A 59 13.14 -21.08 -2.34
N SER A 60 12.19 -21.56 -3.16
CA SER A 60 11.95 -22.99 -3.38
C SER A 60 12.67 -23.54 -4.62
N ILE A 61 13.44 -22.72 -5.34
CA ILE A 61 14.27 -23.06 -6.51
C ILE A 61 15.74 -22.94 -6.13
#